data_AF-A0AAC9NIY4-F1
#
_entry.id   AF-A0AAC9NIY4-F1
#
_cell.length_a   1.000
_cell.length_b   1.000
_cell.length_c   1.000
_cell.angle_alpha   90.00
_cell.angle_beta   90.00
_cell.angle_gamma   90.00
#
_symmetry.space_group_name_H-M   'P 1'
#
loop_
_entity.id
_entity.type
_entity.pdbx_description
1 polymer ?
#
loop_
_entity_poly.entity_id
_entity_poly.type
_entity_poly.pdbx_seq_one_letter_code
_entity_poly.pdbx_strand_id
1 'polypeptide(L)'
;MQDIQLDKKPSFLWRLVAAQLILALTCSGLPPTYAASVAGDVSVEGNSAAIQNIGRAMQSPDARPTNAPTRTSYSQSNIVLPDMGDPGGDSLSRIDERKYGELIMRQIRPDPDYSNDLPIYDYLNQMERRLLQAAKKAQLGGANEQGSGAYNFELFAVKDSSINAFALPGGFIGFHTGLIVNAESDSEVASVMGHETGHVLQRHLARQMDKQATNTMIALAGVLLGALAASRNPQAAAGLMQGGQAVAINNQLSYSRDAEREADRIGFQILDASGYDVNGAPGFFQRLQKATGIMDKGVPSYVRTHPLTIDRIADMQDRARTVPPRNVPTSAEFYFIKARARMEQAGTSSGLYDLKNTFDSLSKQPQAGKQMEGFYGLALIAQRQGKWDQAEADLQQARNLAQKSSAPGSPIQRQSLSLDITASELALARGKNEEALQIAQTALRAYPQSYAAGAAMINAELKLGRTNDAIAWLKARTKSQPNEIVWWGMLSNAYEKANNIPMRHYALGEKYALEGAWPSAIEQLRIARAAGGSDFYQGSSIDARLREMQRQYQDELKENKQLPS
;
A
#
# COMPACT_ATOMS: atom_id res chain seq x y z
N MET A 1 -6.07 -11.36 51.31
CA MET A 1 -6.07 -12.83 51.34
C MET A 1 -7.37 -13.32 50.72
N GLN A 2 -7.32 -13.71 49.45
CA GLN A 2 -8.02 -14.86 48.85
C GLN A 2 -7.70 -14.84 47.34
N ASP A 3 -6.89 -15.82 46.94
CA ASP A 3 -6.52 -16.11 45.56
C ASP A 3 -7.72 -16.67 44.78
N ILE A 4 -7.96 -16.15 43.58
CA ILE A 4 -8.79 -16.81 42.57
C ILE A 4 -7.86 -17.16 41.40
N GLN A 5 -7.39 -18.40 41.36
CA GLN A 5 -6.76 -18.97 40.18
C GLN A 5 -7.82 -19.22 39.11
N LEU A 6 -7.73 -18.49 37.99
CA LEU A 6 -8.46 -18.81 36.76
C LEU A 6 -7.61 -19.75 35.91
N ASP A 7 -7.97 -21.02 35.98
CA ASP A 7 -7.42 -22.12 35.21
C ASP A 7 -7.80 -21.95 33.72
N LYS A 8 -6.88 -21.40 32.90
CA LYS A 8 -7.08 -21.24 31.46
C LYS A 8 -6.85 -22.57 30.77
N LYS A 9 -7.92 -23.33 30.50
CA LYS A 9 -7.87 -24.41 29.51
C LYS A 9 -7.61 -23.82 28.11
N PRO A 10 -6.65 -24.35 27.33
CA PRO A 10 -6.42 -23.88 25.97
C PRO A 10 -7.64 -24.14 25.09
N SER A 11 -7.93 -23.19 24.20
CA SER A 11 -9.05 -23.26 23.25
C SER A 11 -8.87 -24.44 22.29
N PHE A 12 -9.99 -24.93 21.76
CA PHE A 12 -10.04 -26.04 20.79
C PHE A 12 -9.13 -25.83 19.57
N LEU A 13 -8.83 -24.57 19.20
CA LEU A 13 -7.86 -24.21 18.15
C LEU A 13 -6.41 -24.63 18.48
N TRP A 14 -5.98 -24.59 19.75
CA TRP A 14 -4.62 -24.99 20.14
C TRP A 14 -4.39 -26.50 19.99
N ARG A 15 -5.45 -27.31 20.09
CA ARG A 15 -5.36 -28.77 19.88
C ARG A 15 -5.29 -29.15 18.40
N LEU A 16 -5.86 -28.33 17.51
CA LEU A 16 -5.78 -28.52 16.05
C LEU A 16 -4.38 -28.18 15.50
N VAL A 17 -3.77 -27.10 15.99
CA VAL A 17 -2.40 -26.70 15.60
C VAL A 17 -1.35 -27.69 16.14
N ALA A 18 -1.54 -28.23 17.34
CA ALA A 18 -0.63 -29.25 17.90
C ALA A 18 -0.70 -30.62 17.17
N ALA A 19 -1.86 -30.98 16.60
CA ALA A 19 -2.03 -32.25 15.90
C ALA A 19 -1.34 -32.28 14.51
N GLN A 20 -1.18 -31.12 13.86
CA GLN A 20 -0.47 -31.01 12.58
C GLN A 20 1.05 -31.00 12.73
N LEU A 21 1.57 -30.56 13.89
CA LEU A 21 3.01 -30.55 14.18
C LEU A 21 3.60 -31.92 14.57
N ILE A 22 2.77 -32.88 15.02
CA ILE A 22 3.24 -34.22 15.43
C ILE A 22 3.34 -35.19 14.23
N LEU A 23 2.60 -34.98 13.14
CA LEU A 23 2.68 -35.85 11.96
C LEU A 23 3.91 -35.60 11.06
N ALA A 24 4.59 -34.46 11.19
CA ALA A 24 5.74 -34.11 10.37
C ALA A 24 7.09 -34.64 10.89
N LEU A 25 7.11 -35.33 12.04
CA LEU A 25 8.33 -35.79 12.72
C LEU A 25 8.62 -37.30 12.60
N THR A 26 7.91 -38.03 11.72
CA THR A 26 8.11 -39.49 11.57
C THR A 26 8.26 -39.94 10.12
N CYS A 27 9.14 -39.32 9.34
CA CYS A 27 9.66 -39.94 8.11
C CYS A 27 10.95 -39.26 7.63
N SER A 28 12.10 -39.63 8.22
CA SER A 28 13.41 -39.58 7.54
C SER A 28 14.50 -40.06 8.51
N GLY A 29 14.68 -41.38 8.61
CA GLY A 29 15.90 -41.97 9.13
C GLY A 29 16.77 -42.40 7.95
N LEU A 30 17.93 -41.78 7.76
CA LEU A 30 19.19 -42.34 7.25
C LEU A 30 20.27 -41.22 7.21
N PRO A 31 21.53 -41.48 7.64
CA PRO A 31 22.58 -40.46 7.73
C PRO A 31 23.31 -40.21 6.40
N PRO A 32 23.97 -39.05 6.21
CA PRO A 32 24.65 -38.73 4.96
C PRO A 32 26.04 -39.38 4.89
N THR A 33 26.33 -40.05 3.78
CA THR A 33 27.69 -40.45 3.38
C THR A 33 28.37 -39.28 2.66
N TYR A 34 29.50 -38.80 3.19
CA TYR A 34 30.38 -37.84 2.52
C TYR A 34 31.25 -38.56 1.48
N ALA A 35 31.27 -38.07 0.25
CA ALA A 35 32.29 -38.39 -0.75
C ALA A 35 32.96 -37.09 -1.20
N ALA A 36 34.28 -37.02 -1.00
CA ALA A 36 35.15 -35.91 -1.36
C ALA A 36 35.26 -35.76 -2.90
N SER A 37 35.25 -34.52 -3.40
CA SER A 37 35.59 -34.22 -4.78
C SER A 37 37.07 -33.83 -4.90
N VAL A 38 37.70 -34.40 -5.93
CA VAL A 38 39.11 -34.25 -6.30
C VAL A 38 39.30 -32.93 -7.05
N ALA A 39 40.39 -32.24 -6.72
CA ALA A 39 40.86 -31.03 -7.39
C ALA A 39 41.24 -31.29 -8.85
N GLY A 40 40.85 -30.37 -9.73
CA GLY A 40 41.30 -30.31 -11.12
C GLY A 40 41.30 -28.86 -11.60
N ASP A 41 42.49 -28.25 -11.58
CA ASP A 41 42.79 -26.98 -12.22
C ASP A 41 42.58 -27.09 -13.74
N VAL A 42 41.84 -26.14 -14.32
CA VAL A 42 41.99 -25.77 -15.74
C VAL A 42 41.86 -24.25 -15.86
N SER A 43 43.00 -23.61 -16.07
CA SER A 43 43.13 -22.23 -16.55
C SER A 43 42.84 -22.18 -18.05
N VAL A 44 42.11 -21.16 -18.51
CA VAL A 44 42.05 -20.79 -19.94
C VAL A 44 42.21 -19.28 -20.07
N GLU A 45 43.34 -18.91 -20.68
CA GLU A 45 43.73 -17.56 -21.08
C GLU A 45 42.79 -16.98 -22.15
N GLY A 46 42.71 -15.66 -22.17
CA GLY A 46 41.83 -14.89 -23.05
C GLY A 46 42.21 -14.94 -24.52
N ASN A 47 41.20 -14.74 -25.38
CA ASN A 47 41.41 -14.57 -26.81
C ASN A 47 40.83 -13.21 -27.27
N SER A 48 41.74 -12.26 -27.47
CA SER A 48 41.53 -10.85 -27.82
C SER A 48 41.17 -10.60 -29.31
N ALA A 49 40.52 -11.54 -29.98
CA ALA A 49 40.18 -11.40 -31.41
C ALA A 49 38.79 -10.79 -31.67
N ALA A 50 37.87 -10.80 -30.68
CA ALA A 50 36.51 -10.24 -30.84
C ALA A 50 36.45 -8.71 -30.62
N ILE A 51 37.38 -8.14 -29.85
CA ILE A 51 37.40 -6.71 -29.51
C ILE A 51 38.13 -5.87 -30.58
N GLN A 52 39.03 -6.46 -31.38
CA GLN A 52 39.72 -5.74 -32.45
C GLN A 52 38.88 -5.48 -33.71
N ASN A 53 37.79 -6.23 -33.92
CA ASN A 53 36.95 -6.07 -35.12
C ASN A 53 35.84 -5.02 -34.98
N ILE A 54 35.48 -4.61 -33.77
CA ILE A 54 34.48 -3.56 -33.52
C ILE A 54 35.11 -2.15 -33.66
N GLY A 55 36.41 -2.03 -33.42
CA GLY A 55 37.14 -0.75 -33.54
C GLY A 55 37.43 -0.28 -34.97
N ARG A 56 37.30 -1.14 -35.99
CA ARG A 56 37.62 -0.81 -37.39
C ARG A 56 36.45 -0.24 -38.20
N ALA A 57 35.23 -0.27 -37.66
CA ALA A 57 34.02 0.21 -38.34
C ALA A 57 33.66 1.67 -38.02
N MET A 58 34.42 2.36 -37.16
CA MET A 58 34.13 3.76 -36.74
C MET A 58 35.15 4.80 -37.20
N GLN A 59 36.02 4.48 -38.18
CA GLN A 59 36.98 5.44 -38.73
C GLN A 59 37.07 5.34 -40.26
N SER A 60 36.24 6.12 -40.96
CA SER A 60 36.48 6.51 -42.37
C SER A 60 35.73 7.82 -42.65
N PRO A 61 36.44 8.95 -42.89
CA PRO A 61 35.87 10.15 -43.45
C PRO A 61 35.82 10.06 -44.99
N ASP A 62 34.81 10.68 -45.58
CA ASP A 62 34.61 10.90 -47.03
C ASP A 62 34.16 9.73 -47.91
N ALA A 63 32.83 9.64 -48.10
CA ALA A 63 32.22 9.24 -49.36
C ALA A 63 30.79 9.81 -49.48
N ARG A 64 30.63 10.95 -50.18
CA ARG A 64 29.33 11.41 -50.69
C ARG A 64 29.16 10.89 -52.12
N PRO A 65 28.12 10.11 -52.46
CA PRO A 65 27.73 9.91 -53.84
C PRO A 65 26.93 11.13 -54.32
N THR A 66 27.40 11.74 -55.39
CA THR A 66 26.70 12.74 -56.19
C THR A 66 25.58 12.04 -56.97
N ASN A 67 24.41 11.89 -56.37
CA ASN A 67 23.10 11.75 -57.02
C ASN A 67 22.04 11.60 -55.92
N ALA A 68 21.60 12.72 -55.36
CA ALA A 68 20.46 12.77 -54.45
C ALA A 68 19.22 13.25 -55.23
N PRO A 69 18.20 12.40 -55.44
CA PRO A 69 16.91 12.87 -55.93
C PRO A 69 16.20 13.70 -54.85
N THR A 70 15.47 14.72 -55.31
CA THR A 70 14.69 15.68 -54.53
C THR A 70 13.79 14.98 -53.50
N ARG A 71 13.83 15.42 -52.23
CA ARG A 71 12.95 14.92 -51.17
C ARG A 71 11.49 15.30 -51.46
N THR A 72 10.73 14.37 -52.02
CA THR A 72 9.27 14.37 -51.96
C THR A 72 8.86 13.87 -50.56
N SER A 73 8.07 14.67 -49.85
CA SER A 73 7.50 14.31 -48.56
C SER A 73 6.52 13.14 -48.71
N TYR A 74 6.99 11.92 -48.48
CA TYR A 74 6.12 10.77 -48.29
C TYR A 74 5.55 10.82 -46.87
N SER A 75 4.24 11.02 -46.78
CA SER A 75 3.45 10.70 -45.59
C SER A 75 3.76 9.26 -45.20
N GLN A 76 4.43 9.06 -44.07
CA GLN A 76 4.61 7.72 -43.53
C GLN A 76 3.23 7.18 -43.16
N SER A 77 2.79 6.19 -43.92
CA SER A 77 1.72 5.30 -43.54
C SER A 77 2.05 4.76 -42.15
N ASN A 78 1.13 4.93 -41.19
CA ASN A 78 1.23 4.31 -39.87
C ASN A 78 1.36 2.81 -40.08
N ILE A 79 2.59 2.29 -40.02
CA ILE A 79 2.84 0.86 -39.88
C ILE A 79 2.40 0.52 -38.45
N VAL A 80 1.14 0.11 -38.33
CA VAL A 80 0.67 -0.64 -37.17
C VAL A 80 1.40 -1.97 -37.25
N LEU A 81 2.46 -2.10 -36.45
CA LEU A 81 3.12 -3.38 -36.26
C LEU A 81 2.09 -4.37 -35.71
N PRO A 82 2.02 -5.61 -36.23
CA PRO A 82 1.23 -6.66 -35.61
C PRO A 82 1.64 -6.82 -34.14
N ASP A 83 0.66 -6.93 -33.25
CA ASP A 83 0.86 -7.30 -31.85
C ASP A 83 1.63 -8.62 -31.78
N MET A 84 2.90 -8.55 -31.37
CA MET A 84 3.81 -9.70 -31.29
C MET A 84 3.67 -10.44 -29.94
N GLY A 85 2.60 -10.19 -29.18
CA GLY A 85 2.36 -10.83 -27.91
C GLY A 85 3.35 -10.37 -26.82
N ASP A 86 2.91 -10.54 -25.57
CA ASP A 86 3.72 -10.30 -24.37
C ASP A 86 4.99 -11.17 -24.41
N PRO A 87 6.22 -10.61 -24.23
CA PRO A 87 7.44 -11.40 -24.11
C PRO A 87 7.40 -12.42 -22.97
N GLY A 88 6.39 -12.36 -22.09
CA GLY A 88 6.07 -13.33 -21.05
C GLY A 88 4.90 -14.27 -21.37
N GLY A 89 4.81 -14.84 -22.59
CA GLY A 89 3.75 -15.77 -23.01
C GLY A 89 3.54 -17.03 -22.14
N ASP A 90 4.35 -17.22 -21.08
CA ASP A 90 4.29 -18.30 -20.09
C ASP A 90 4.06 -17.79 -18.64
N SER A 91 3.76 -16.50 -18.43
CA SER A 91 3.58 -15.86 -17.11
C SER A 91 2.11 -15.77 -16.67
N LEU A 92 1.89 -15.64 -15.35
CA LEU A 92 0.55 -15.43 -14.74
C LEU A 92 -0.19 -14.31 -15.48
N SER A 93 -1.47 -14.46 -15.84
CA SER A 93 -2.19 -13.35 -16.48
C SER A 93 -2.41 -12.20 -15.49
N ARG A 94 -2.52 -10.94 -15.95
CA ARG A 94 -2.78 -9.81 -15.04
C ARG A 94 -4.13 -9.91 -14.33
N ILE A 95 -5.11 -10.58 -14.96
CA ILE A 95 -6.40 -10.89 -14.33
C ILE A 95 -6.18 -11.85 -13.16
N ASP A 96 -5.36 -12.88 -13.35
CA ASP A 96 -5.01 -13.83 -12.29
C ASP A 96 -4.19 -13.14 -11.19
N GLU A 97 -3.21 -12.30 -11.55
CA GLU A 97 -2.48 -11.46 -10.58
C GLU A 97 -3.45 -10.64 -9.72
N ARG A 98 -4.45 -9.98 -10.31
CA ARG A 98 -5.47 -9.25 -9.56
C ARG A 98 -6.30 -10.18 -8.69
N LYS A 99 -6.72 -11.35 -9.21
CA LYS A 99 -7.47 -12.35 -8.43
C LYS A 99 -6.69 -12.76 -7.18
N TYR A 100 -5.41 -13.12 -7.32
CA TYR A 100 -4.58 -13.52 -6.19
C TYR A 100 -4.29 -12.38 -5.22
N GLY A 101 -4.05 -11.17 -5.73
CA GLY A 101 -3.90 -9.98 -4.89
C GLY A 101 -5.14 -9.73 -4.02
N GLU A 102 -6.35 -9.85 -4.58
CA GLU A 102 -7.59 -9.71 -3.81
C GLU A 102 -7.75 -10.82 -2.74
N LEU A 103 -7.36 -12.06 -3.07
CA LEU A 103 -7.37 -13.16 -2.09
C LEU A 103 -6.43 -12.89 -0.92
N ILE A 104 -5.23 -12.36 -1.19
CA ILE A 104 -4.29 -11.95 -0.14
C ILE A 104 -4.88 -10.78 0.67
N MET A 105 -5.44 -9.77 0.00
CA MET A 105 -6.01 -8.60 0.66
C MET A 105 -7.22 -8.92 1.53
N ARG A 106 -8.02 -9.94 1.19
CA ARG A 106 -9.08 -10.45 2.08
C ARG A 106 -8.56 -10.93 3.43
N GLN A 107 -7.31 -11.37 3.49
CA GLN A 107 -6.66 -11.78 4.74
C GLN A 107 -6.00 -10.60 5.45
N ILE A 108 -5.46 -9.63 4.70
CA ILE A 108 -4.77 -8.45 5.25
C ILE A 108 -5.75 -7.42 5.82
N ARG A 109 -6.84 -7.08 5.11
CA ARG A 109 -7.76 -6.00 5.50
C ARG A 109 -8.41 -6.19 6.87
N PRO A 110 -8.81 -7.41 7.30
CA PRO A 110 -9.36 -7.63 8.63
C PRO A 110 -8.31 -7.61 9.75
N ASP A 111 -7.02 -7.66 9.42
CA ASP A 111 -5.96 -7.72 10.41
C ASP A 111 -5.88 -6.39 11.20
N PRO A 112 -5.78 -6.41 12.54
CA PRO A 112 -5.70 -5.19 13.36
C PRO A 112 -4.55 -4.23 13.02
N ASP A 113 -3.50 -4.70 12.34
CA ASP A 113 -2.35 -3.89 11.95
C ASP A 113 -2.61 -3.20 10.60
N TYR A 114 -3.68 -3.55 9.87
CA TYR A 114 -4.16 -2.73 8.76
C TYR A 114 -4.58 -1.34 9.28
N SER A 115 -4.08 -0.27 8.65
CA SER A 115 -4.44 1.09 9.01
C SER A 115 -5.80 1.48 8.45
N ASN A 116 -6.69 1.96 9.32
CA ASN A 116 -8.00 2.48 8.96
C ASN A 116 -8.01 4.02 8.92
N ASP A 117 -6.85 4.69 9.00
CA ASP A 117 -6.74 6.13 8.87
C ASP A 117 -6.92 6.54 7.39
N LEU A 118 -8.12 7.04 7.06
CA LEU A 118 -8.48 7.41 5.70
C LEU A 118 -7.61 8.54 5.11
N PRO A 119 -7.15 9.55 5.89
CA PRO A 119 -6.18 10.51 5.37
C PRO A 119 -4.84 9.89 4.93
N ILE A 120 -4.28 8.93 5.69
CA ILE A 120 -3.09 8.16 5.24
C ILE A 120 -3.41 7.42 3.93
N TYR A 121 -4.55 6.73 3.87
CA TYR A 121 -4.98 6.02 2.67
C TYR A 121 -5.10 6.96 1.46
N ASP A 122 -5.76 8.11 1.61
CA ASP A 122 -5.95 9.09 0.54
C ASP A 122 -4.61 9.69 0.08
N TYR A 123 -3.71 10.00 1.02
CA TYR A 123 -2.39 10.54 0.70
C TYR A 123 -1.57 9.59 -0.16
N LEU A 124 -1.48 8.32 0.24
CA LEU A 124 -0.74 7.31 -0.50
C LEU A 124 -1.35 7.09 -1.89
N ASN A 125 -2.68 6.90 -1.98
CA ASN A 125 -3.35 6.69 -3.26
C ASN A 125 -3.31 7.93 -4.17
N GLN A 126 -3.30 9.15 -3.61
CA GLN A 126 -3.14 10.38 -4.39
C GLN A 126 -1.72 10.50 -4.95
N MET A 127 -0.71 10.17 -4.15
CA MET A 127 0.68 10.12 -4.61
C MET A 127 0.82 9.13 -5.77
N GLU A 128 0.26 7.94 -5.66
CA GLU A 128 0.34 6.95 -6.73
C GLU A 128 -0.41 7.36 -8.00
N ARG A 129 -1.60 7.96 -7.86
CA ARG A 129 -2.29 8.51 -9.04
C ARG A 129 -1.44 9.55 -9.76
N ARG A 130 -0.71 10.39 -9.04
CA ARG A 130 0.23 11.36 -9.62
C ARG A 130 1.41 10.67 -10.30
N LEU A 131 2.02 9.67 -9.65
CA LEU A 131 3.13 8.88 -10.22
C LEU A 131 2.68 8.16 -11.50
N LEU A 132 1.55 7.44 -11.46
CA LEU A 132 1.01 6.73 -12.62
C LEU A 132 0.58 7.64 -13.76
N GLN A 133 0.01 8.80 -13.46
CA GLN A 133 -0.33 9.78 -14.49
C GLN A 133 0.94 10.26 -15.22
N ALA A 134 2.02 10.50 -14.47
CA ALA A 134 3.32 10.86 -15.04
C ALA A 134 3.92 9.70 -15.83
N ALA A 135 3.88 8.47 -15.31
CA ALA A 135 4.35 7.27 -15.97
C ALA A 135 3.63 7.04 -17.31
N LYS A 136 2.29 7.18 -17.33
CA LYS A 136 1.47 7.11 -18.56
C LYS A 136 1.88 8.16 -19.58
N LYS A 137 1.97 9.41 -19.14
CA LYS A 137 2.38 10.54 -20.01
C LYS A 137 3.78 10.35 -20.61
N ALA A 138 4.70 9.80 -19.82
CA ALA A 138 6.08 9.52 -20.24
C ALA A 138 6.27 8.14 -20.90
N GLN A 139 5.20 7.34 -21.03
CA GLN A 139 5.20 6.00 -21.60
C GLN A 139 6.19 5.03 -20.92
N LEU A 140 6.26 5.10 -19.59
CA LEU A 140 7.20 4.32 -18.78
C LEU A 140 6.60 2.98 -18.35
N GLY A 141 7.40 1.91 -18.40
CA GLY A 141 7.15 0.64 -17.71
C GLY A 141 5.81 -0.03 -18.01
N GLY A 142 5.23 0.10 -19.21
CA GLY A 142 3.92 -0.49 -19.48
C GLY A 142 2.75 0.17 -18.71
N ALA A 143 2.92 1.40 -18.21
CA ALA A 143 1.85 2.14 -17.53
C ALA A 143 0.64 2.45 -18.44
N ASN A 144 0.82 2.40 -19.77
CA ASN A 144 -0.21 2.69 -20.76
C ASN A 144 -1.06 1.50 -21.19
N GLU A 145 -0.83 0.32 -20.62
CA GLU A 145 -1.67 -0.84 -20.86
C GLU A 145 -3.15 -0.52 -20.57
N GLN A 146 -4.04 -1.02 -21.42
CA GLN A 146 -5.49 -0.75 -21.37
C GLN A 146 -6.28 -2.04 -21.16
N GLY A 147 -7.57 -1.90 -20.80
CA GLY A 147 -8.47 -3.04 -20.64
C GLY A 147 -7.98 -4.00 -19.55
N SER A 148 -7.96 -5.31 -19.85
CA SER A 148 -7.43 -6.35 -18.96
C SER A 148 -5.92 -6.24 -18.69
N GLY A 149 -5.20 -5.39 -19.44
CA GLY A 149 -3.79 -5.10 -19.23
C GLY A 149 -3.52 -4.04 -18.15
N ALA A 150 -4.51 -3.21 -17.82
CA ALA A 150 -4.33 -2.08 -16.90
C ALA A 150 -4.35 -2.55 -15.44
N TYR A 151 -3.34 -2.14 -14.66
CA TYR A 151 -3.40 -2.30 -13.20
C TYR A 151 -4.32 -1.25 -12.58
N ASN A 152 -5.15 -1.70 -11.64
CA ASN A 152 -5.85 -0.82 -10.72
C ASN A 152 -5.08 -0.77 -9.40
N PHE A 153 -4.25 0.26 -9.24
CA PHE A 153 -3.40 0.38 -8.06
C PHE A 153 -4.22 0.70 -6.81
N GLU A 154 -3.93 0.02 -5.72
CA GLU A 154 -4.52 0.25 -4.41
C GLU A 154 -3.42 0.27 -3.35
N LEU A 155 -3.27 1.41 -2.70
CA LEU A 155 -2.26 1.59 -1.67
C LEU A 155 -2.88 1.52 -0.29
N PHE A 156 -2.17 0.89 0.64
CA PHE A 156 -2.61 0.78 2.02
C PHE A 156 -1.44 0.92 2.98
N ALA A 157 -1.76 1.26 4.23
CA ALA A 157 -0.77 1.37 5.29
C ALA A 157 -0.91 0.24 6.32
N VAL A 158 0.22 -0.19 6.85
CA VAL A 158 0.36 -1.18 7.91
C VAL A 158 0.96 -0.51 9.14
N LYS A 159 0.35 -0.71 10.31
CA LYS A 159 0.74 -0.16 11.62
C LYS A 159 1.99 -0.88 12.15
N ASP A 160 3.11 -0.68 11.48
CA ASP A 160 4.40 -1.25 11.87
C ASP A 160 5.45 -0.14 11.90
N SER A 161 6.21 -0.08 13.00
CA SER A 161 7.28 0.90 13.22
C SER A 161 8.55 0.65 12.39
N SER A 162 8.67 -0.52 11.77
CA SER A 162 9.78 -0.86 10.87
C SER A 162 9.70 -0.08 9.54
N ILE A 163 10.86 0.21 8.96
CA ILE A 163 10.95 0.85 7.64
C ILE A 163 10.73 -0.23 6.59
N ASN A 164 9.55 -0.25 5.96
CA ASN A 164 9.22 -1.15 4.86
C ASN A 164 8.14 -0.62 3.92
N ALA A 165 8.19 -1.10 2.69
CA ALA A 165 7.11 -1.08 1.71
C ALA A 165 7.20 -2.38 0.89
N PHE A 166 6.10 -2.80 0.28
CA PHE A 166 6.09 -4.01 -0.56
C PHE A 166 4.95 -3.97 -1.58
N ALA A 167 5.21 -4.50 -2.77
CA ALA A 167 4.19 -4.78 -3.77
C ALA A 167 3.60 -6.19 -3.63
N LEU A 168 2.29 -6.32 -3.86
CA LEU A 168 1.56 -7.57 -4.01
C LEU A 168 1.07 -7.72 -5.46
N PRO A 169 0.71 -8.95 -5.89
CA PRO A 169 0.17 -9.18 -7.23
C PRO A 169 -1.07 -8.31 -7.50
N GLY A 170 -1.23 -7.82 -8.73
CA GLY A 170 -2.45 -7.09 -9.10
C GLY A 170 -2.51 -5.62 -8.69
N GLY A 171 -1.37 -5.04 -8.32
CA GLY A 171 -1.21 -3.60 -8.08
C GLY A 171 -1.53 -3.14 -6.67
N PHE A 172 -1.51 -4.01 -5.67
CA PHE A 172 -1.59 -3.55 -4.28
C PHE A 172 -0.20 -3.24 -3.74
N ILE A 173 -0.05 -2.11 -3.07
CA ILE A 173 1.23 -1.70 -2.46
C ILE A 173 1.00 -1.35 -1.00
N GLY A 174 1.69 -2.06 -0.11
CA GLY A 174 1.65 -1.84 1.33
C GLY A 174 2.80 -0.95 1.79
N PHE A 175 2.50 0.01 2.66
CA PHE A 175 3.48 0.88 3.31
C PHE A 175 3.45 0.71 4.82
N HIS A 176 4.60 0.47 5.46
CA HIS A 176 4.66 0.53 6.91
C HIS A 176 4.63 1.99 7.38
N THR A 177 3.89 2.29 8.44
CA THR A 177 3.88 3.64 9.04
C THR A 177 5.29 4.07 9.45
N GLY A 178 6.17 3.13 9.81
CA GLY A 178 7.58 3.35 10.11
C GLY A 178 8.35 4.00 8.97
N LEU A 179 8.05 3.65 7.72
CA LEU A 179 8.66 4.31 6.56
C LEU A 179 8.29 5.79 6.50
N ILE A 180 7.00 6.11 6.62
CA ILE A 180 6.47 7.48 6.60
C ILE A 180 7.09 8.31 7.75
N VAL A 181 7.19 7.70 8.94
CA VAL A 181 7.78 8.34 10.13
C VAL A 181 9.28 8.61 9.97
N ASN A 182 10.01 7.79 9.23
CA ASN A 182 11.46 7.95 9.05
C ASN A 182 11.85 8.83 7.84
N ALA A 183 10.97 8.98 6.85
CA ALA A 183 11.18 9.86 5.70
C ALA A 183 11.32 11.34 6.12
N GLU A 184 12.14 12.14 5.42
CA GLU A 184 12.28 13.58 5.67
C GLU A 184 11.47 14.48 4.72
N SER A 185 11.01 13.92 3.60
CA SER A 185 10.16 14.60 2.63
C SER A 185 9.14 13.64 2.01
N ASP A 186 8.11 14.20 1.37
CA ASP A 186 7.22 13.44 0.50
C ASP A 186 7.93 12.90 -0.75
N SER A 187 9.01 13.53 -1.20
CA SER A 187 9.83 13.04 -2.32
C SER A 187 10.56 11.74 -1.95
N GLU A 188 10.98 11.56 -0.68
CA GLU A 188 11.52 10.28 -0.21
C GLU A 188 10.45 9.18 -0.22
N VAL A 189 9.24 9.46 0.27
CA VAL A 189 8.13 8.49 0.23
C VAL A 189 7.75 8.17 -1.22
N ALA A 190 7.67 9.19 -2.07
CA ALA A 190 7.38 9.04 -3.50
C ALA A 190 8.47 8.25 -4.23
N SER A 191 9.74 8.34 -3.81
CA SER A 191 10.82 7.55 -4.40
C SER A 191 10.66 6.06 -4.14
N VAL A 192 10.27 5.68 -2.91
CA VAL A 192 9.97 4.28 -2.59
C VAL A 192 8.71 3.83 -3.31
N MET A 193 7.68 4.68 -3.38
CA MET A 193 6.47 4.37 -4.13
C MET A 193 6.76 4.15 -5.61
N GLY A 194 7.55 5.01 -6.25
CA GLY A 194 7.99 4.84 -7.62
C GLY A 194 8.75 3.53 -7.84
N HIS A 195 9.59 3.13 -6.88
CA HIS A 195 10.29 1.83 -6.90
C HIS A 195 9.32 0.64 -6.83
N GLU A 196 8.39 0.62 -5.88
CA GLU A 196 7.36 -0.42 -5.77
C GLU A 196 6.44 -0.47 -7.01
N THR A 197 6.06 0.69 -7.54
CA THR A 197 5.32 0.79 -8.80
C THR A 197 6.13 0.24 -9.96
N GLY A 198 7.45 0.46 -9.99
CA GLY A 198 8.38 -0.20 -10.92
C GLY A 198 8.32 -1.73 -10.82
N HIS A 199 8.27 -2.30 -9.62
CA HIS A 199 8.10 -3.76 -9.46
C HIS A 199 6.79 -4.28 -10.04
N VAL A 200 5.67 -3.58 -9.81
CA VAL A 200 4.35 -3.97 -10.34
C VAL A 200 4.32 -3.84 -11.87
N LEU A 201 4.75 -2.69 -12.38
CA LEU A 201 4.75 -2.38 -13.80
C LEU A 201 5.62 -3.35 -14.61
N GLN A 202 6.80 -3.69 -14.09
CA GLN A 202 7.68 -4.69 -14.69
C GLN A 202 7.29 -6.13 -14.32
N ARG A 203 6.19 -6.33 -13.59
CA ARG A 203 5.67 -7.66 -13.24
C ARG A 203 6.72 -8.56 -12.58
N HIS A 204 7.60 -7.98 -11.75
CA HIS A 204 8.72 -8.70 -11.15
C HIS A 204 8.26 -9.92 -10.36
N LEU A 205 7.20 -9.77 -9.56
CA LEU A 205 6.64 -10.87 -8.80
C LEU A 205 6.10 -11.98 -9.71
N ALA A 206 5.37 -11.63 -10.78
CA ALA A 206 4.85 -12.61 -11.74
C ALA A 206 5.96 -13.32 -12.52
N ARG A 207 7.07 -12.63 -12.85
CA ARG A 207 8.25 -13.23 -13.51
C ARG A 207 9.09 -14.11 -12.57
N GLN A 208 9.10 -13.79 -11.28
CA GLN A 208 9.78 -14.59 -10.25
C GLN A 208 9.01 -15.86 -9.90
N MET A 209 7.70 -15.87 -10.16
CA MET A 209 6.87 -17.04 -9.94
C MET A 209 6.97 -18.01 -11.12
N ASP A 210 7.48 -19.21 -10.86
CA ASP A 210 7.44 -20.32 -11.81
C ASP A 210 6.00 -20.76 -12.13
N LYS A 211 5.84 -21.55 -13.20
CA LYS A 211 4.58 -22.11 -13.76
C LYS A 211 3.66 -22.83 -12.75
N GLN A 212 4.09 -23.05 -11.51
CA GLN A 212 3.30 -23.62 -10.41
C GLN A 212 2.63 -22.52 -9.54
N ALA A 213 2.16 -21.46 -10.19
CA ALA A 213 1.80 -20.17 -9.58
C ALA A 213 0.75 -20.21 -8.46
N THR A 214 -0.17 -21.19 -8.47
CA THR A 214 -1.25 -21.26 -7.48
C THR A 214 -0.73 -21.61 -6.08
N ASN A 215 0.20 -22.56 -5.98
CA ASN A 215 0.75 -23.00 -4.68
C ASN A 215 1.64 -21.91 -4.06
N THR A 216 2.40 -21.20 -4.90
CA THR A 216 3.31 -20.11 -4.47
C THR A 216 2.53 -18.90 -3.94
N MET A 217 1.32 -18.63 -4.45
CA MET A 217 0.49 -17.50 -3.98
C MET A 217 -0.15 -17.71 -2.62
N ILE A 218 -0.55 -18.94 -2.33
CA ILE A 218 -1.16 -19.26 -1.05
C ILE A 218 -0.09 -19.37 0.03
N ALA A 219 1.08 -19.91 -0.33
CA ALA A 219 2.28 -19.81 0.50
C ALA A 219 2.62 -18.33 0.77
N LEU A 220 2.60 -17.46 -0.23
CA LEU A 220 2.85 -16.02 -0.07
C LEU A 220 1.84 -15.36 0.89
N ALA A 221 0.55 -15.67 0.76
CA ALA A 221 -0.50 -15.17 1.66
C ALA A 221 -0.23 -15.59 3.12
N GLY A 222 0.06 -16.88 3.35
CA GLY A 222 0.40 -17.41 4.66
C GLY A 222 1.69 -16.81 5.25
N VAL A 223 2.67 -16.54 4.40
CA VAL A 223 3.92 -15.86 4.75
C VAL A 223 3.68 -14.41 5.18
N LEU A 224 2.90 -13.65 4.41
CA LEU A 224 2.59 -12.25 4.72
C LEU A 224 1.80 -12.15 6.04
N LEU A 225 0.82 -13.02 6.23
CA LEU A 225 0.11 -13.14 7.50
C LEU A 225 1.04 -13.55 8.65
N GLY A 226 1.96 -14.48 8.42
CA GLY A 226 2.95 -14.90 9.40
C GLY A 226 3.88 -13.76 9.80
N ALA A 227 4.35 -12.96 8.84
CA ALA A 227 5.17 -11.78 9.08
C ALA A 227 4.39 -10.70 9.87
N LEU A 228 3.13 -10.47 9.51
CA LEU A 228 2.25 -9.55 10.22
C LEU A 228 1.98 -10.01 11.66
N ALA A 229 1.71 -11.30 11.87
CA ALA A 229 1.52 -11.90 13.19
C ALA A 229 2.82 -11.88 14.02
N ALA A 230 3.98 -12.12 13.40
CA ALA A 230 5.29 -12.05 14.06
C ALA A 230 5.62 -10.62 14.53
N SER A 231 5.15 -9.58 13.83
CA SER A 231 5.30 -8.18 14.26
C SER A 231 4.66 -7.92 15.64
N ARG A 232 3.66 -8.72 16.04
CA ARG A 232 2.95 -8.60 17.32
C ARG A 232 3.62 -9.33 18.49
N ASN A 233 4.47 -10.31 18.20
CA ASN A 233 5.03 -11.19 19.21
C ASN A 233 6.52 -11.48 18.91
N PRO A 234 7.44 -10.78 19.60
CA PRO A 234 8.88 -10.99 19.46
C PRO A 234 9.30 -12.45 19.66
N GLN A 235 8.59 -13.21 20.50
CA GLN A 235 8.86 -14.64 20.76
C GLN A 235 8.39 -15.53 19.61
N ALA A 236 7.28 -15.18 18.93
CA ALA A 236 6.85 -15.87 17.71
C ALA A 236 7.82 -15.59 16.55
N ALA A 237 8.30 -14.34 16.43
CA ALA A 237 9.36 -13.98 15.48
C ALA A 237 10.65 -14.77 15.75
N ALA A 238 11.05 -14.92 17.03
CA ALA A 238 12.22 -15.70 17.42
C ALA A 238 12.08 -17.21 17.08
N GLY A 239 10.90 -17.81 17.29
CA GLY A 239 10.64 -19.21 16.94
C GLY A 239 10.68 -19.49 15.44
N LEU A 240 10.18 -18.57 14.61
CA LEU A 240 10.26 -18.66 13.14
C LEU A 240 11.71 -18.50 12.63
N MET A 241 12.51 -17.65 13.28
CA MET A 241 13.92 -17.44 12.93
C MET A 241 14.80 -18.65 13.28
N GLN A 242 14.49 -19.37 14.36
CA GLN A 242 15.28 -20.53 14.81
C GLN A 242 15.05 -21.79 13.96
N GLY A 243 13.89 -21.91 13.31
CA GLY A 243 13.49 -23.08 12.51
C GLY A 243 13.91 -23.08 11.03
N GLY A 244 14.72 -22.12 10.57
CA GLY A 244 15.13 -22.00 9.15
C GLY A 244 14.01 -21.56 8.18
N GLN A 245 12.74 -21.64 8.60
CA GLN A 245 11.57 -21.22 7.83
C GLN A 245 11.60 -19.73 7.48
N ALA A 246 12.05 -18.86 8.40
CA ALA A 246 12.19 -17.42 8.10
C ALA A 246 13.20 -17.11 6.98
N VAL A 247 14.25 -17.92 6.81
CA VAL A 247 15.25 -17.75 5.74
C VAL A 247 14.65 -18.16 4.39
N ALA A 248 13.92 -19.28 4.35
CA ALA A 248 13.21 -19.70 3.13
C ALA A 248 12.17 -18.67 2.69
N ILE A 249 11.41 -18.12 3.64
CA ILE A 249 10.43 -17.06 3.43
C ILE A 249 11.10 -15.78 2.89
N ASN A 250 12.20 -15.33 3.50
CA ASN A 250 12.90 -14.14 3.05
C ASN A 250 13.50 -14.31 1.65
N ASN A 251 14.05 -15.48 1.34
CA ASN A 251 14.60 -15.77 0.01
C ASN A 251 13.49 -15.80 -1.06
N GLN A 252 12.27 -16.22 -0.70
CA GLN A 252 11.13 -16.23 -1.60
C GLN A 252 10.56 -14.82 -1.85
N LEU A 253 10.70 -13.91 -0.88
CA LEU A 253 10.23 -12.52 -0.95
C LEU A 253 11.27 -11.54 -1.53
N SER A 254 12.54 -11.94 -1.61
CA SER A 254 13.59 -11.05 -2.10
C SER A 254 13.64 -11.04 -3.63
N TYR A 255 13.72 -9.84 -4.21
CA TYR A 255 13.87 -9.68 -5.64
C TYR A 255 15.33 -9.90 -6.09
N SER A 256 15.49 -10.31 -7.35
CA SER A 256 16.82 -10.43 -7.96
C SER A 256 17.51 -9.06 -8.10
N ARG A 257 18.84 -9.05 -8.16
CA ARG A 257 19.60 -7.81 -8.36
C ARG A 257 19.25 -7.08 -9.67
N ASP A 258 18.82 -7.83 -10.68
CA ASP A 258 18.42 -7.26 -11.97
C ASP A 258 17.05 -6.60 -11.85
N ALA A 259 16.11 -7.23 -11.15
CA ALA A 259 14.81 -6.66 -10.85
C ALA A 259 14.92 -5.37 -10.02
N GLU A 260 15.79 -5.35 -9.02
CA GLU A 260 16.04 -4.13 -8.22
C GLU A 260 16.60 -2.98 -9.07
N ARG A 261 17.58 -3.25 -9.95
CA ARG A 261 18.14 -2.22 -10.85
C ARG A 261 17.13 -1.71 -11.86
N GLU A 262 16.24 -2.58 -12.34
CA GLU A 262 15.17 -2.21 -13.26
C GLU A 262 14.12 -1.35 -12.54
N ALA A 263 13.69 -1.75 -11.34
CA ALA A 263 12.74 -1.02 -10.51
C ALA A 263 13.29 0.36 -10.10
N ASP A 264 14.57 0.44 -9.68
CA ASP A 264 15.24 1.71 -9.37
C ASP A 264 15.19 2.67 -10.57
N ARG A 265 15.51 2.17 -11.77
CA ARG A 265 15.55 2.98 -12.99
C ARG A 265 14.17 3.49 -13.39
N ILE A 266 13.18 2.60 -13.45
CA ILE A 266 11.80 2.97 -13.80
C ILE A 266 11.23 3.90 -12.74
N GLY A 267 11.40 3.57 -11.46
CA GLY A 267 10.94 4.38 -10.34
C GLY A 267 11.54 5.78 -10.33
N PHE A 268 12.85 5.91 -10.60
CA PHE A 268 13.51 7.21 -10.74
C PHE A 268 12.93 8.03 -11.89
N GLN A 269 12.67 7.42 -13.06
CA GLN A 269 12.07 8.10 -14.20
C GLN A 269 10.64 8.58 -13.89
N ILE A 270 9.86 7.77 -13.17
CA ILE A 270 8.51 8.13 -12.73
C ILE A 270 8.57 9.27 -11.71
N LEU A 271 9.54 9.24 -10.79
CA LEU A 271 9.77 10.29 -9.79
C LEU A 271 10.11 11.64 -10.44
N ASP A 272 11.01 11.65 -11.43
CA ASP A 272 11.34 12.87 -12.19
C ASP A 272 10.12 13.38 -12.98
N ALA A 273 9.46 12.49 -13.73
CA ALA A 273 8.33 12.84 -14.59
C ALA A 273 7.13 13.39 -13.79
N SER A 274 6.97 12.97 -12.55
CA SER A 274 5.90 13.42 -11.65
C SER A 274 6.21 14.73 -10.94
N GLY A 275 7.43 15.25 -11.08
CA GLY A 275 7.85 16.54 -10.53
C GLY A 275 8.12 16.52 -9.02
N TYR A 276 8.45 15.36 -8.45
CA TYR A 276 9.06 15.27 -7.13
C TYR A 276 10.56 15.59 -7.20
N ASP A 277 11.21 15.79 -6.05
CA ASP A 277 12.66 15.89 -6.00
C ASP A 277 13.29 14.52 -6.26
N VAL A 278 14.07 14.40 -7.33
CA VAL A 278 14.81 13.18 -7.66
C VAL A 278 15.85 12.80 -6.61
N ASN A 279 16.28 13.76 -5.78
CA ASN A 279 17.14 13.50 -4.64
C ASN A 279 16.43 12.72 -3.51
N GLY A 280 15.11 12.54 -3.59
CA GLY A 280 14.36 11.68 -2.67
C GLY A 280 14.88 10.24 -2.64
N ALA A 281 15.24 9.67 -3.81
CA ALA A 281 15.76 8.31 -3.89
C ALA A 281 17.11 8.13 -3.16
N PRO A 282 18.19 8.87 -3.52
CA PRO A 282 19.45 8.76 -2.79
C PRO A 282 19.34 9.23 -1.33
N GLY A 283 18.48 10.21 -1.03
CA GLY A 283 18.17 10.65 0.32
C GLY A 283 17.62 9.52 1.18
N PHE A 284 16.61 8.80 0.67
CA PHE A 284 16.01 7.66 1.37
C PHE A 284 17.01 6.51 1.57
N PHE A 285 17.83 6.18 0.57
CA PHE A 285 18.89 5.19 0.73
C PHE A 285 19.90 5.54 1.83
N GLN A 286 20.27 6.82 1.97
CA GLN A 286 21.09 7.26 3.08
C GLN A 286 20.37 7.10 4.43
N ARG A 287 19.05 7.28 4.49
CA ARG A 287 18.27 7.02 5.72
C ARG A 287 18.31 5.53 6.07
N LEU A 288 18.12 4.65 5.09
CA LEU A 288 18.23 3.21 5.27
C LEU A 288 19.63 2.81 5.76
N GLN A 289 20.69 3.37 5.16
CA GLN A 289 22.06 3.12 5.61
C GLN A 289 22.28 3.56 7.06
N LYS A 290 21.83 4.77 7.43
CA LYS A 290 21.90 5.25 8.81
C LYS A 290 21.13 4.34 9.76
N ALA A 291 19.94 3.91 9.37
CA ALA A 291 19.13 2.97 10.15
C ALA A 291 19.83 1.60 10.31
N THR A 292 20.49 1.09 9.27
CA THR A 292 21.26 -0.17 9.32
C THR A 292 22.53 -0.06 10.18
N GLY A 293 23.21 1.09 10.15
CA GLY A 293 24.50 1.28 10.84
C GLY A 293 24.39 1.67 12.31
N ILE A 294 23.22 2.14 12.76
CA ILE A 294 22.99 2.64 14.13
C ILE A 294 22.23 1.62 15.01
N MET A 295 21.54 0.63 14.44
CA MET A 295 20.71 -0.30 15.22
C MET A 295 21.43 -1.62 15.59
N ASP A 296 21.65 -1.83 16.89
CA ASP A 296 21.91 -3.14 17.54
C ASP A 296 20.74 -4.15 17.39
N LYS A 297 19.64 -3.76 16.73
CA LYS A 297 18.37 -4.49 16.64
C LYS A 297 18.09 -5.14 15.27
N GLY A 298 19.09 -5.21 14.40
CA GLY A 298 19.02 -5.94 13.13
C GLY A 298 18.72 -5.08 11.90
N VAL A 299 18.93 -5.67 10.72
CA VAL A 299 18.76 -5.05 9.40
C VAL A 299 17.29 -4.68 9.16
N PRO A 300 16.95 -3.46 8.69
CA PRO A 300 15.58 -3.05 8.36
C PRO A 300 14.89 -4.05 7.43
N SER A 301 13.57 -4.26 7.63
CA SER A 301 12.76 -5.16 6.82
C SER A 301 12.86 -4.87 5.33
N TYR A 302 12.83 -3.60 4.93
CA TYR A 302 12.99 -3.19 3.54
C TYR A 302 14.27 -3.75 2.90
N VAL A 303 15.40 -3.68 3.60
CA VAL A 303 16.70 -4.14 3.06
C VAL A 303 16.77 -5.67 2.96
N ARG A 304 15.91 -6.40 3.67
CA ARG A 304 15.82 -7.86 3.57
C ARG A 304 15.09 -8.31 2.30
N THR A 305 14.07 -7.59 1.85
CA THR A 305 13.35 -7.87 0.60
C THR A 305 13.99 -7.18 -0.60
N HIS A 306 14.58 -5.99 -0.39
CA HIS A 306 15.27 -5.16 -1.37
C HIS A 306 16.75 -4.95 -0.98
N PRO A 307 17.67 -5.87 -1.35
CA PRO A 307 19.07 -5.74 -0.97
C PRO A 307 19.68 -4.42 -1.47
N LEU A 308 20.04 -3.55 -0.53
CA LEU A 308 20.67 -2.26 -0.82
C LEU A 308 22.18 -2.45 -0.99
N THR A 309 22.69 -2.16 -2.19
CA THR A 309 24.11 -2.30 -2.55
C THR A 309 24.74 -0.93 -2.80
N ILE A 310 26.06 -0.85 -2.64
CA ILE A 310 26.83 0.37 -2.94
C ILE A 310 26.62 0.78 -4.41
N ASP A 311 26.55 -0.18 -5.32
CA ASP A 311 26.33 0.05 -6.74
C ASP A 311 24.99 0.72 -7.03
N ARG A 312 23.90 0.30 -6.38
CA ARG A 312 22.57 0.91 -6.53
C ARG A 312 22.55 2.36 -6.02
N ILE A 313 23.21 2.60 -4.90
CA ILE A 313 23.31 3.95 -4.32
C ILE A 313 24.11 4.86 -5.24
N ALA A 314 25.22 4.39 -5.78
CA ALA A 314 26.02 5.13 -6.76
C ALA A 314 25.21 5.42 -8.03
N ASP A 315 24.50 4.43 -8.60
CA ASP A 315 23.65 4.63 -9.79
C ASP A 315 22.57 5.68 -9.55
N MET A 316 21.87 5.65 -8.40
CA MET A 316 20.86 6.67 -8.09
C MET A 316 21.44 8.06 -7.88
N GLN A 317 22.61 8.17 -7.24
CA GLN A 317 23.31 9.45 -7.08
C GLN A 317 23.74 10.01 -8.44
N ASP A 318 24.26 9.16 -9.33
CA ASP A 318 24.69 9.59 -10.67
C ASP A 318 23.50 10.00 -11.52
N ARG A 319 22.38 9.26 -11.49
CA ARG A 319 21.13 9.67 -12.14
C ARG A 319 20.62 11.01 -11.63
N ALA A 320 20.58 11.21 -10.32
CA ALA A 320 20.15 12.47 -9.72
C ALA A 320 20.98 13.68 -10.22
N ARG A 321 22.29 13.50 -10.45
CA ARG A 321 23.18 14.53 -11.01
C ARG A 321 22.89 14.87 -12.48
N THR A 322 22.32 13.94 -13.25
CA THR A 322 21.97 14.18 -14.67
C THR A 322 20.68 14.97 -14.85
N VAL A 323 19.84 15.03 -13.82
CA VAL A 323 18.60 15.82 -13.83
C VAL A 323 18.92 17.24 -13.37
N PRO A 324 18.45 18.28 -14.08
CA PRO A 324 18.62 19.65 -13.61
C PRO A 324 18.05 19.83 -12.20
N PRO A 325 18.80 20.46 -11.27
CA PRO A 325 18.34 20.61 -9.89
C PRO A 325 17.03 21.40 -9.84
N ARG A 326 16.02 20.86 -9.16
CA ARG A 326 14.73 21.50 -8.92
C ARG A 326 14.56 21.70 -7.42
N ASN A 327 14.18 22.90 -7.01
CA ASN A 327 13.77 23.16 -5.63
C ASN A 327 12.32 22.72 -5.45
N VAL A 328 12.10 21.43 -5.17
CA VAL A 328 10.78 20.88 -4.86
C VAL A 328 10.66 20.79 -3.35
N PRO A 329 9.82 21.61 -2.71
CA PRO A 329 9.65 21.53 -1.26
C PRO A 329 8.81 20.32 -0.87
N THR A 330 8.96 19.96 0.39
CA THR A 330 8.05 19.04 1.06
C THR A 330 6.67 19.67 1.22
N SER A 331 5.61 18.95 0.82
CA SER A 331 4.23 19.38 1.07
C SER A 331 3.90 19.49 2.57
N ALA A 332 3.02 20.42 2.95
CA ALA A 332 2.50 20.47 4.33
C ALA A 332 1.76 19.18 4.71
N GLU A 333 1.02 18.60 3.76
CA GLU A 333 0.28 17.35 3.94
C GLU A 333 1.17 16.22 4.45
N PHE A 334 2.41 16.10 3.95
CA PHE A 334 3.37 15.11 4.43
C PHE A 334 3.59 15.17 5.95
N TYR A 335 3.76 16.36 6.52
CA TYR A 335 4.00 16.51 7.96
C TYR A 335 2.76 16.11 8.79
N PHE A 336 1.56 16.36 8.27
CA PHE A 336 0.32 15.94 8.92
C PHE A 336 0.10 14.43 8.84
N ILE A 337 0.36 13.83 7.68
CA ILE A 337 0.33 12.38 7.47
C ILE A 337 1.38 11.68 8.34
N LYS A 338 2.56 12.27 8.47
CA LYS A 338 3.61 11.78 9.36
C LYS A 338 3.16 11.78 10.83
N ALA A 339 2.48 12.82 11.29
CA ALA A 339 1.89 12.84 12.63
C ALA A 339 0.80 11.77 12.80
N ARG A 340 -0.07 11.56 11.82
CA ARG A 340 -1.07 10.47 11.82
C ARG A 340 -0.39 9.08 11.88
N ALA A 341 0.67 8.87 11.11
CA ALA A 341 1.43 7.62 11.13
C ALA A 341 2.05 7.34 12.51
N ARG A 342 2.54 8.38 13.23
CA ARG A 342 2.98 8.22 14.63
C ARG A 342 1.81 7.89 15.58
N MET A 343 0.64 8.51 15.37
CA MET A 343 -0.55 8.21 16.18
C MET A 343 -1.00 6.75 16.05
N GLU A 344 -0.90 6.18 14.85
CA GLU A 344 -1.17 4.76 14.57
C GLU A 344 -0.19 3.82 15.28
N GLN A 345 1.07 4.24 15.49
CA GLN A 345 2.10 3.47 16.20
C GLN A 345 1.99 3.53 17.73
N ALA A 346 1.32 4.55 18.29
CA ALA A 346 1.34 4.81 19.73
C ALA A 346 0.67 3.69 20.56
N GLY A 347 -0.34 3.01 19.99
CA GLY A 347 -1.02 1.83 20.55
C GLY A 347 -1.70 2.04 21.91
N THR A 348 -0.90 2.21 22.97
CA THR A 348 -1.28 2.25 24.39
C THR A 348 -1.36 3.68 24.95
N SER A 349 -1.98 3.83 26.13
CA SER A 349 -2.03 5.11 26.85
C SER A 349 -0.64 5.66 27.21
N SER A 350 0.34 4.80 27.50
CA SER A 350 1.73 5.20 27.76
C SER A 350 2.37 5.76 26.50
N GLY A 351 2.19 5.07 25.36
CA GLY A 351 2.71 5.54 24.07
C GLY A 351 2.14 6.90 23.65
N LEU A 352 0.89 7.21 23.99
CA LEU A 352 0.32 8.54 23.76
C LEU A 352 0.99 9.64 24.60
N TYR A 353 1.50 9.32 25.79
CA TYR A 353 2.20 10.28 26.64
C TYR A 353 3.58 10.63 26.07
N ASP A 354 4.34 9.61 25.66
CA ASP A 354 5.64 9.79 24.98
C ASP A 354 5.48 10.52 23.65
N LEU A 355 4.41 10.19 22.91
CA LEU A 355 4.10 10.85 21.65
C LEU A 355 3.73 12.33 21.85
N LYS A 356 3.01 12.67 22.92
CA LYS A 356 2.74 14.07 23.29
C LYS A 356 4.04 14.84 23.52
N ASN A 357 5.00 14.26 24.25
CA ASN A 357 6.31 14.90 24.47
C ASN A 357 7.09 15.07 23.16
N THR A 358 7.00 14.08 22.27
CA THR A 358 7.59 14.17 20.93
C THR A 358 7.00 15.33 20.13
N PHE A 359 5.68 15.46 20.10
CA PHE A 359 5.02 16.55 19.38
C PHE A 359 5.25 17.93 20.01
N ASP A 360 5.34 18.01 21.34
CA ASP A 360 5.73 19.24 22.04
C ASP A 360 7.18 19.65 21.74
N SER A 361 8.09 18.69 21.61
CA SER A 361 9.46 18.97 21.14
C SER A 361 9.48 19.46 19.69
N LEU A 362 8.72 18.80 18.80
CA LEU A 362 8.61 19.15 17.39
C LEU A 362 8.00 20.54 17.18
N SER A 363 6.98 20.92 17.96
CA SER A 363 6.34 22.24 17.86
C SER A 363 7.27 23.40 18.20
N LYS A 364 8.36 23.13 18.93
CA LYS A 364 9.39 24.10 19.34
C LYS A 364 10.60 24.14 18.42
N GLN A 365 10.69 23.24 17.44
CA GLN A 365 11.79 23.23 16.47
C GLN A 365 11.74 24.47 15.56
N PRO A 366 12.88 24.93 15.01
CA PRO A 366 12.90 26.10 14.14
C PRO A 366 12.35 25.83 12.73
N GLN A 367 12.32 24.57 12.28
CA GLN A 367 11.83 24.24 10.94
C GLN A 367 10.29 24.24 10.92
N ALA A 368 9.69 25.04 10.04
CA ALA A 368 8.24 25.19 9.92
C ALA A 368 7.51 23.83 9.73
N GLY A 369 8.05 22.92 8.92
CA GLY A 369 7.48 21.59 8.74
C GLY A 369 7.44 20.75 10.03
N LYS A 370 8.47 20.84 10.87
CA LYS A 370 8.51 20.18 12.19
C LYS A 370 7.51 20.80 13.15
N GLN A 371 7.35 22.12 13.10
CA GLN A 371 6.33 22.81 13.88
C GLN A 371 4.92 22.38 13.46
N MET A 372 4.67 22.26 12.14
CA MET A 372 3.40 21.75 11.59
C MET A 372 3.11 20.33 12.10
N GLU A 373 4.08 19.40 12.01
CA GLU A 373 3.99 18.03 12.55
C GLU A 373 3.65 18.05 14.05
N GLY A 374 4.35 18.89 14.82
CA GLY A 374 4.17 19.02 16.26
C GLY A 374 2.80 19.54 16.67
N PHE A 375 2.39 20.72 16.19
CA PHE A 375 1.09 21.30 16.53
C PHE A 375 -0.07 20.42 16.07
N TYR A 376 0.01 19.88 14.85
CA TYR A 376 -1.03 19.00 14.36
C TYR A 376 -1.13 17.70 15.17
N GLY A 377 0.01 17.10 15.55
CA GLY A 377 0.04 15.94 16.43
C GLY A 377 -0.53 16.22 17.82
N LEU A 378 -0.23 17.39 18.41
CA LEU A 378 -0.84 17.84 19.67
C LEU A 378 -2.35 17.98 19.55
N ALA A 379 -2.85 18.52 18.43
CA ALA A 379 -4.27 18.63 18.15
C ALA A 379 -4.96 17.25 18.13
N LEU A 380 -4.38 16.26 17.44
CA LEU A 380 -4.90 14.89 17.40
C LEU A 380 -4.95 14.24 18.79
N ILE A 381 -3.92 14.44 19.61
CA ILE A 381 -3.90 13.93 21.00
C ILE A 381 -4.97 14.62 21.85
N ALA A 382 -5.07 15.95 21.76
CA ALA A 382 -6.06 16.72 22.51
C ALA A 382 -7.49 16.33 22.12
N GLN A 383 -7.76 16.13 20.83
CA GLN A 383 -9.05 15.64 20.33
C GLN A 383 -9.37 14.25 20.88
N ARG A 384 -8.42 13.31 20.84
CA ARG A 384 -8.61 11.96 21.41
C ARG A 384 -8.86 11.98 22.93
N GLN A 385 -8.35 12.98 23.64
CA GLN A 385 -8.55 13.18 25.08
C GLN A 385 -9.82 13.97 25.42
N GLY A 386 -10.59 14.43 24.44
CA GLY A 386 -11.77 15.26 24.66
C GLY A 386 -11.47 16.72 25.03
N LYS A 387 -10.23 17.18 24.84
CA LYS A 387 -9.80 18.57 25.11
C LYS A 387 -10.02 19.44 23.88
N TRP A 388 -11.28 19.72 23.57
CA TRP A 388 -11.69 20.32 22.31
C TRP A 388 -11.10 21.71 22.05
N ASP A 389 -11.03 22.56 23.06
CA ASP A 389 -10.50 23.92 22.90
C ASP A 389 -8.98 23.91 22.64
N GLN A 390 -8.25 23.02 23.31
CA GLN A 390 -6.83 22.81 23.05
C GLN A 390 -6.62 22.23 21.64
N ALA A 391 -7.43 21.24 21.24
CA ALA A 391 -7.37 20.66 19.91
C ALA A 391 -7.58 21.71 18.81
N GLU A 392 -8.56 22.60 18.98
CA GLU A 392 -8.82 23.70 18.07
C GLU A 392 -7.64 24.68 18.00
N ALA A 393 -7.10 25.07 19.16
CA ALA A 393 -5.98 25.99 19.22
C ALA A 393 -4.75 25.43 18.51
N ASP A 394 -4.37 24.18 18.79
CA ASP A 394 -3.22 23.52 18.17
C ASP A 394 -3.43 23.30 16.67
N LEU A 395 -4.65 22.91 16.25
CA LEU A 395 -4.99 22.74 14.84
C LEU A 395 -4.90 24.06 14.08
N GLN A 396 -5.36 25.16 14.69
CA GLN A 396 -5.27 26.49 14.11
C GLN A 396 -3.81 26.97 14.02
N GLN A 397 -2.94 26.64 14.99
CA GLN A 397 -1.50 26.91 14.88
C GLN A 397 -0.88 26.16 13.69
N ALA A 398 -1.17 24.87 13.53
CA ALA A 398 -0.71 24.08 12.39
C ALA A 398 -1.19 24.69 11.05
N ARG A 399 -2.47 25.09 10.97
CA ARG A 399 -3.04 25.77 9.80
C ARG A 399 -2.36 27.10 9.50
N ASN A 400 -2.14 27.94 10.52
CA ASN A 400 -1.48 29.23 10.37
C ASN A 400 -0.04 29.07 9.86
N LEU A 401 0.69 28.06 10.36
CA LEU A 401 2.03 27.74 9.88
C LEU A 401 2.02 27.29 8.42
N ALA A 402 1.10 26.40 8.04
CA ALA A 402 0.95 25.96 6.65
C ALA A 402 0.63 27.14 5.72
N GLN A 403 -0.29 28.03 6.12
CA GLN A 403 -0.67 29.21 5.33
C GLN A 403 0.47 30.23 5.18
N LYS A 404 1.18 30.56 6.27
CA LYS A 404 2.36 31.44 6.23
C LYS A 404 3.45 30.87 5.31
N SER A 405 3.61 29.55 5.37
CA SER A 405 4.54 28.82 4.51
C SER A 405 4.02 28.64 3.09
N SER A 406 2.81 29.09 2.75
CA SER A 406 2.21 29.01 1.39
C SER A 406 2.00 30.39 0.75
N ALA A 407 2.60 31.45 1.32
CA ALA A 407 2.56 32.82 0.82
C ALA A 407 3.28 32.96 -0.55
N PRO A 408 3.05 34.04 -1.33
CA PRO A 408 3.67 34.21 -2.66
C PRO A 408 5.20 34.06 -2.62
N GLY A 409 5.73 33.13 -3.42
CA GLY A 409 7.14 32.77 -3.44
C GLY A 409 7.52 31.58 -2.55
N SER A 410 6.62 31.13 -1.67
CA SER A 410 6.82 29.94 -0.87
C SER A 410 6.22 28.70 -1.56
N PRO A 411 6.95 27.58 -1.63
CA PRO A 411 6.60 26.50 -2.53
C PRO A 411 5.61 25.46 -1.90
N ILE A 412 5.11 25.68 -0.68
CA ILE A 412 4.17 24.78 0.03
C ILE A 412 2.71 25.05 -0.39
N GLN A 413 1.90 24.00 -0.54
CA GLN A 413 0.50 24.08 -0.97
C GLN A 413 -0.44 24.58 0.15
N ARG A 414 -1.42 25.43 -0.22
CA ARG A 414 -2.37 26.09 0.70
C ARG A 414 -3.46 25.19 1.29
N GLN A 415 -3.84 24.13 0.59
CA GLN A 415 -4.92 23.22 1.00
C GLN A 415 -4.32 21.94 1.56
N SER A 416 -4.93 21.39 2.60
CA SER A 416 -4.51 20.15 3.25
C SER A 416 -5.74 19.35 3.62
N LEU A 417 -5.83 18.15 3.05
CA LEU A 417 -6.92 17.22 3.36
C LEU A 417 -6.90 16.87 4.85
N SER A 418 -5.73 16.55 5.42
CA SER A 418 -5.61 16.23 6.84
C SER A 418 -6.14 17.34 7.76
N LEU A 419 -5.80 18.61 7.51
CA LEU A 419 -6.31 19.73 8.32
C LEU A 419 -7.82 19.88 8.20
N ASP A 420 -8.37 19.77 6.99
CA ASP A 420 -9.80 19.98 6.76
C ASP A 420 -10.63 18.84 7.36
N ILE A 421 -10.19 17.59 7.23
CA ILE A 421 -10.88 16.44 7.83
C ILE A 421 -10.80 16.48 9.36
N THR A 422 -9.64 16.77 9.94
CA THR A 422 -9.53 16.93 11.40
C THR A 422 -10.40 18.08 11.91
N ALA A 423 -10.48 19.19 11.19
CA ALA A 423 -11.35 20.30 11.57
C ALA A 423 -12.83 19.91 11.50
N SER A 424 -13.25 19.18 10.46
CA SER A 424 -14.60 18.64 10.34
C SER A 424 -14.93 17.69 11.49
N GLU A 425 -14.04 16.76 11.83
CA GLU A 425 -14.23 15.81 12.92
C GLU A 425 -14.29 16.50 14.29
N LEU A 426 -13.45 17.52 14.50
CA LEU A 426 -13.46 18.32 15.72
C LEU A 426 -14.76 19.14 15.86
N ALA A 427 -15.21 19.79 14.79
CA ALA A 427 -16.50 20.50 14.76
C ALA A 427 -17.66 19.54 15.08
N LEU A 428 -17.65 18.34 14.50
CA LEU A 428 -18.65 17.31 14.75
C LEU A 428 -18.64 16.84 16.21
N ALA A 429 -17.45 16.64 16.79
CA ALA A 429 -17.29 16.26 18.21
C ALA A 429 -17.80 17.34 19.18
N ARG A 430 -17.74 18.61 18.78
CA ARG A 430 -18.27 19.77 19.52
C ARG A 430 -19.77 20.02 19.29
N GLY A 431 -20.44 19.17 18.53
CA GLY A 431 -21.86 19.31 18.19
C GLY A 431 -22.15 20.40 17.14
N LYS A 432 -21.12 20.96 16.49
CA LYS A 432 -21.26 21.94 15.42
C LYS A 432 -21.44 21.23 14.07
N ASN A 433 -22.54 20.52 13.93
CA ASN A 433 -22.75 19.56 12.86
C ASN A 433 -22.84 20.23 11.46
N GLU A 434 -23.46 21.40 11.36
CA GLU A 434 -23.56 22.18 10.12
C GLU A 434 -22.18 22.68 9.66
N GLU A 435 -21.36 23.17 10.60
CA GLU A 435 -19.98 23.60 10.32
C GLU A 435 -19.13 22.41 9.83
N ALA A 436 -19.23 21.27 10.51
CA ALA A 436 -18.57 20.04 10.10
C ALA A 436 -18.96 19.63 8.67
N LEU A 437 -20.26 19.63 8.35
CA LEU A 437 -20.73 19.31 7.00
C LEU A 437 -20.17 20.27 5.95
N GLN A 438 -20.17 21.58 6.23
CA GLN A 438 -19.64 22.58 5.30
C GLN A 438 -18.14 22.40 5.03
N ILE A 439 -17.35 22.10 6.07
CA ILE A 439 -15.92 21.81 5.94
C ILE A 439 -15.73 20.56 5.09
N ALA A 440 -16.40 19.45 5.42
CA ALA A 440 -16.28 18.19 4.69
C ALA A 440 -16.69 18.30 3.22
N GLN A 441 -17.77 19.02 2.90
CA GLN A 441 -18.20 19.27 1.52
C GLN A 441 -17.22 20.17 0.76
N THR A 442 -16.54 21.09 1.44
CA THR A 442 -15.48 21.91 0.85
C THR A 442 -14.26 21.05 0.54
N ALA A 443 -13.85 20.18 1.47
CA ALA A 443 -12.78 19.22 1.28
C ALA A 443 -13.10 18.25 0.12
N LEU A 444 -14.32 17.71 0.06
CA LEU A 444 -14.71 16.79 -1.01
C LEU A 444 -14.74 17.46 -2.39
N ARG A 445 -15.10 18.75 -2.47
CA ARG A 445 -15.00 19.52 -3.72
C ARG A 445 -13.55 19.74 -4.16
N ALA A 446 -12.64 19.95 -3.21
CA ALA A 446 -11.20 20.06 -3.50
C ALA A 446 -10.54 18.71 -3.83
N TYR A 447 -11.03 17.63 -3.21
CA TYR A 447 -10.52 16.26 -3.38
C TYR A 447 -11.67 15.28 -3.71
N PRO A 448 -12.22 15.27 -4.95
CA PRO A 448 -13.40 14.48 -5.31
C PRO A 448 -13.24 12.95 -5.19
N GLN A 449 -12.00 12.48 -5.14
CA GLN A 449 -11.65 11.06 -4.96
C GLN A 449 -11.32 10.70 -3.51
N SER A 450 -11.38 11.65 -2.57
CA SER A 450 -11.01 11.42 -1.17
C SER A 450 -12.06 10.59 -0.44
N TYR A 451 -11.59 9.50 0.17
CA TYR A 451 -12.38 8.66 1.05
C TYR A 451 -12.60 9.36 2.39
N ALA A 452 -11.59 10.04 2.92
CA ALA A 452 -11.68 10.78 4.18
C ALA A 452 -12.73 11.90 4.11
N ALA A 453 -12.75 12.68 3.02
CA ALA A 453 -13.74 13.76 2.82
C ALA A 453 -15.16 13.23 2.64
N GLY A 454 -15.32 12.15 1.85
CA GLY A 454 -16.62 11.48 1.70
C GLY A 454 -17.12 10.96 3.05
N ALA A 455 -16.26 10.28 3.81
CA ALA A 455 -16.63 9.73 5.11
C ALA A 455 -16.98 10.84 6.13
N ALA A 456 -16.21 11.93 6.18
CA ALA A 456 -16.49 13.07 7.04
C ALA A 456 -17.85 13.72 6.71
N MET A 457 -18.17 13.87 5.42
CA MET A 457 -19.45 14.42 4.95
C MET A 457 -20.61 13.54 5.41
N ILE A 458 -20.53 12.23 5.16
CA ILE A 458 -21.58 11.27 5.56
C ILE A 458 -21.76 11.26 7.08
N ASN A 459 -20.67 11.27 7.86
CA ASN A 459 -20.76 11.32 9.32
C ASN A 459 -21.47 12.58 9.81
N ALA A 460 -21.22 13.73 9.18
CA ALA A 460 -21.91 14.98 9.48
C ALA A 460 -23.39 14.95 9.08
N GLU A 461 -23.73 14.43 7.89
CA GLU A 461 -25.12 14.26 7.44
C GLU A 461 -25.92 13.37 8.38
N LEU A 462 -25.36 12.23 8.80
CA LEU A 462 -26.00 11.32 9.74
C LEU A 462 -26.22 11.95 11.13
N LYS A 463 -25.34 12.85 11.58
CA LYS A 463 -25.51 13.60 12.82
C LYS A 463 -26.58 14.69 12.73
N LEU A 464 -26.76 15.28 11.55
CA LEU A 464 -27.82 16.23 11.24
C LEU A 464 -29.19 15.58 11.00
N GLY A 465 -29.28 14.25 10.97
CA GLY A 465 -30.49 13.54 10.60
C GLY A 465 -30.80 13.55 9.10
N ARG A 466 -29.84 13.96 8.25
CA ARG A 466 -29.93 13.91 6.78
C ARG A 466 -29.65 12.49 6.25
N THR A 467 -30.29 11.50 6.85
CA THR A 467 -30.00 10.09 6.61
C THR A 467 -30.33 9.67 5.18
N ASN A 468 -31.38 10.23 4.57
CA ASN A 468 -31.76 9.91 3.19
C ASN A 468 -30.73 10.40 2.17
N ASP A 469 -30.15 11.58 2.38
CA ASP A 469 -29.10 12.15 1.53
C ASP A 469 -27.83 11.27 1.61
N ALA A 470 -27.44 10.89 2.83
CA ALA A 470 -26.32 9.99 3.06
C ALA A 470 -26.53 8.62 2.38
N ILE A 471 -27.71 8.01 2.50
CA ILE A 471 -28.04 6.74 1.84
C ILE A 471 -27.97 6.91 0.32
N ALA A 472 -28.53 7.98 -0.24
CA ALA A 472 -28.53 8.20 -1.68
C ALA A 472 -27.10 8.32 -2.23
N TRP A 473 -26.25 9.09 -1.56
CA TRP A 473 -24.84 9.24 -1.93
C TRP A 473 -24.07 7.91 -1.82
N LEU A 474 -24.23 7.20 -0.70
CA LEU A 474 -23.54 5.93 -0.46
C LEU A 474 -23.98 4.83 -1.43
N LYS A 475 -25.26 4.75 -1.79
CA LYS A 475 -25.74 3.82 -2.84
C LYS A 475 -25.11 4.10 -4.19
N ALA A 476 -24.97 5.37 -4.57
CA ALA A 476 -24.29 5.74 -5.81
C ALA A 476 -22.80 5.38 -5.74
N ARG A 477 -22.18 5.54 -4.57
CA ARG A 477 -20.78 5.20 -4.34
C ARG A 477 -20.53 3.69 -4.37
N THR A 478 -21.33 2.88 -3.67
CA THR A 478 -21.18 1.42 -3.71
C THR A 478 -21.50 0.82 -5.08
N LYS A 479 -22.33 1.48 -5.90
CA LYS A 479 -22.55 1.07 -7.29
C LYS A 479 -21.33 1.35 -8.19
N SER A 480 -20.68 2.51 -8.00
CA SER A 480 -19.50 2.91 -8.79
C SER A 480 -18.19 2.30 -8.29
N GLN A 481 -18.14 1.93 -7.02
CA GLN A 481 -16.98 1.36 -6.33
C GLN A 481 -17.42 0.13 -5.51
N PRO A 482 -17.84 -0.97 -6.16
CA PRO A 482 -18.43 -2.12 -5.47
C PRO A 482 -17.46 -2.88 -4.57
N ASN A 483 -16.14 -2.75 -4.81
CA ASN A 483 -15.11 -3.45 -4.05
C ASN A 483 -14.62 -2.69 -2.81
N GLU A 484 -15.17 -1.50 -2.54
CA GLU A 484 -14.74 -0.64 -1.44
C GLU A 484 -15.53 -0.92 -0.16
N ILE A 485 -14.89 -1.61 0.78
CA ILE A 485 -15.46 -2.06 2.05
C ILE A 485 -16.02 -0.90 2.88
N VAL A 486 -15.32 0.24 2.89
CA VAL A 486 -15.68 1.41 3.68
C VAL A 486 -17.07 1.94 3.31
N TRP A 487 -17.43 2.00 2.03
CA TRP A 487 -18.74 2.50 1.60
C TRP A 487 -19.88 1.57 1.99
N TRP A 488 -19.68 0.26 1.92
CA TRP A 488 -20.67 -0.72 2.40
C TRP A 488 -20.87 -0.65 3.91
N GLY A 489 -19.79 -0.50 4.68
CA GLY A 489 -19.86 -0.29 6.12
C GLY A 489 -20.63 0.98 6.50
N MET A 490 -20.33 2.10 5.84
CA MET A 490 -21.04 3.36 6.06
C MET A 490 -22.51 3.29 5.61
N LEU A 491 -22.80 2.62 4.48
CA LEU A 491 -24.16 2.45 3.98
C LEU A 491 -25.01 1.64 4.96
N SER A 492 -24.45 0.58 5.55
CA SER A 492 -25.11 -0.15 6.63
C SER A 492 -25.44 0.75 7.81
N ASN A 493 -24.47 1.56 8.28
CA ASN A 493 -24.70 2.48 9.40
C ASN A 493 -25.80 3.52 9.08
N ALA A 494 -25.87 3.98 7.83
CA ALA A 494 -26.91 4.89 7.38
C ALA A 494 -28.29 4.20 7.36
N TYR A 495 -28.37 2.94 6.90
CA TYR A 495 -29.62 2.17 6.97
C TYR A 495 -30.05 1.86 8.40
N GLU A 496 -29.10 1.61 9.31
CA GLU A 496 -29.39 1.47 10.74
C GLU A 496 -30.03 2.76 11.29
N LYS A 497 -29.47 3.92 10.97
CA LYS A 497 -30.04 5.22 11.34
C LYS A 497 -31.43 5.46 10.76
N ALA A 498 -31.73 4.86 9.61
CA ALA A 498 -33.03 4.93 8.96
C ALA A 498 -34.02 3.85 9.45
N ASN A 499 -33.63 2.98 10.40
CA ASN A 499 -34.38 1.80 10.82
C ASN A 499 -34.74 0.86 9.65
N ASN A 500 -33.95 0.84 8.57
CA ASN A 500 -34.13 -0.08 7.45
C ASN A 500 -33.33 -1.35 7.68
N ILE A 501 -33.91 -2.27 8.47
CA ILE A 501 -33.26 -3.51 8.91
C ILE A 501 -32.85 -4.41 7.71
N PRO A 502 -33.70 -4.67 6.70
CA PRO A 502 -33.30 -5.50 5.56
C PRO A 502 -32.08 -4.94 4.84
N MET A 503 -32.07 -3.65 4.53
CA MET A 503 -30.98 -3.06 3.75
C MET A 503 -29.71 -2.81 4.57
N ARG A 504 -29.83 -2.63 5.89
CA ARG A 504 -28.68 -2.67 6.82
C ARG A 504 -27.95 -4.00 6.68
N HIS A 505 -28.67 -5.10 6.83
CA HIS A 505 -28.10 -6.44 6.74
C HIS A 505 -27.63 -6.78 5.31
N TYR A 506 -28.30 -6.26 4.27
CA TYR A 506 -27.80 -6.36 2.90
C TYR A 506 -26.40 -5.74 2.76
N ALA A 507 -26.23 -4.49 3.19
CA ALA A 507 -24.95 -3.79 3.11
C ALA A 507 -23.86 -4.45 3.98
N LEU A 508 -24.23 -4.98 5.15
CA LEU A 508 -23.34 -5.77 6.00
C LEU A 508 -22.88 -7.07 5.31
N GLY A 509 -23.79 -7.73 4.58
CA GLY A 509 -23.49 -8.92 3.80
C GLY A 509 -22.44 -8.65 2.72
N GLU A 510 -22.60 -7.55 1.96
CA GLU A 510 -21.63 -7.13 0.95
C GLU A 510 -20.26 -6.84 1.57
N LYS A 511 -20.24 -6.10 2.68
CA LYS A 511 -19.01 -5.84 3.45
C LYS A 511 -18.29 -7.16 3.80
N TYR A 512 -18.99 -8.12 4.41
CA TYR A 512 -18.37 -9.39 4.81
C TYR A 512 -17.92 -10.24 3.62
N ALA A 513 -18.63 -10.18 2.49
CA ALA A 513 -18.20 -10.88 1.29
C ALA A 513 -16.87 -10.33 0.76
N LEU A 514 -16.69 -9.00 0.78
CA LEU A 514 -15.43 -8.35 0.39
C LEU A 514 -14.28 -8.64 1.36
N GLU A 515 -14.58 -8.88 2.63
CA GLU A 515 -13.62 -9.35 3.65
C GLU A 515 -13.33 -10.86 3.53
N GLY A 516 -13.97 -11.58 2.61
CA GLY A 516 -13.84 -13.05 2.47
C GLY A 516 -14.58 -13.85 3.55
N ALA A 517 -15.32 -13.19 4.44
CA ALA A 517 -16.11 -13.81 5.50
C ALA A 517 -17.46 -14.33 4.97
N TRP A 518 -17.41 -15.22 3.96
CA TRP A 518 -18.60 -15.75 3.27
C TRP A 518 -19.70 -16.30 4.17
N PRO A 519 -19.41 -17.10 5.23
CA PRO A 519 -20.46 -17.58 6.12
C PRO A 519 -21.20 -16.43 6.81
N SER A 520 -20.46 -15.42 7.27
CA SER A 520 -21.02 -14.21 7.87
C SER A 520 -21.83 -13.42 6.84
N ALA A 521 -21.33 -13.26 5.61
CA ALA A 521 -22.03 -12.56 4.54
C ALA A 521 -23.38 -13.19 4.20
N ILE A 522 -23.40 -14.51 4.00
CA ILE A 522 -24.60 -15.29 3.71
C ILE A 522 -25.59 -15.19 4.88
N GLU A 523 -25.10 -15.24 6.11
CA GLU A 523 -25.96 -15.11 7.29
C GLU A 523 -26.60 -13.73 7.38
N GLN A 524 -25.86 -12.66 7.11
CA GLN A 524 -26.44 -11.32 7.04
C GLN A 524 -27.56 -11.25 5.99
N LEU A 525 -27.39 -11.83 4.80
CA LEU A 525 -28.46 -11.84 3.80
C LEU A 525 -29.66 -12.71 4.18
N ARG A 526 -29.48 -13.77 4.96
CA ARG A 526 -30.60 -14.53 5.54
C ARG A 526 -31.39 -13.68 6.54
N ILE A 527 -30.69 -12.94 7.40
CA ILE A 527 -31.32 -12.00 8.34
C ILE A 527 -32.05 -10.90 7.56
N ALA A 528 -31.43 -10.33 6.52
CA ALA A 528 -32.04 -9.32 5.66
C ALA A 528 -33.37 -9.81 5.05
N ARG A 529 -33.38 -11.06 4.57
CA ARG A 529 -34.58 -11.70 4.01
C ARG A 529 -35.67 -11.93 5.05
N ALA A 530 -35.30 -12.28 6.29
CA ALA A 530 -36.24 -12.60 7.36
C ALA A 530 -36.75 -11.36 8.12
N ALA A 531 -36.05 -10.23 8.07
CA ALA A 531 -36.31 -9.05 8.88
C ALA A 531 -37.67 -8.37 8.65
N GLY A 532 -38.36 -8.66 7.54
CA GLY A 532 -39.58 -7.96 7.12
C GLY A 532 -39.34 -6.49 6.77
N GLY A 533 -40.31 -5.82 6.13
CA GLY A 533 -40.22 -4.39 5.79
C GLY A 533 -39.42 -4.05 4.52
N SER A 534 -38.97 -5.05 3.76
CA SER A 534 -38.43 -4.86 2.41
C SER A 534 -39.56 -4.70 1.39
N ASP A 535 -39.38 -3.79 0.42
CA ASP A 535 -40.24 -3.73 -0.75
C ASP A 535 -39.93 -4.90 -1.72
N PHE A 536 -40.79 -5.10 -2.73
CA PHE A 536 -40.64 -6.21 -3.69
C PHE A 536 -39.26 -6.21 -4.40
N TYR A 537 -38.71 -5.03 -4.72
CA TYR A 537 -37.42 -4.91 -5.39
C TYR A 537 -36.26 -5.22 -4.44
N GLN A 538 -36.34 -4.75 -3.20
CA GLN A 538 -35.37 -5.05 -2.16
C GLN A 538 -35.35 -6.54 -1.84
N GLY A 539 -36.53 -7.15 -1.64
CA GLY A 539 -36.65 -8.59 -1.41
C GLY A 539 -36.05 -9.41 -2.56
N SER A 540 -36.37 -9.05 -3.81
CA SER A 540 -35.81 -9.70 -4.99
C SER A 540 -34.29 -9.56 -5.08
N SER A 541 -33.75 -8.38 -4.72
CA SER A 541 -32.31 -8.12 -4.73
C SER A 541 -31.57 -8.93 -3.65
N ILE A 542 -32.13 -9.00 -2.43
CA ILE A 542 -31.61 -9.81 -1.32
C ILE A 542 -31.56 -11.29 -1.75
N ASP A 543 -32.64 -11.82 -2.31
CA ASP A 543 -32.71 -13.22 -2.74
C ASP A 543 -31.73 -13.55 -3.87
N ALA A 544 -31.62 -12.66 -4.86
CA ALA A 544 -30.67 -12.82 -5.96
C ALA A 544 -29.23 -12.85 -5.44
N ARG A 545 -28.87 -11.88 -4.58
CA ARG A 545 -27.53 -11.78 -4.03
C ARG A 545 -27.19 -12.91 -3.06
N LEU A 546 -28.15 -13.38 -2.27
CA LEU A 546 -27.97 -14.54 -1.38
C LEU A 546 -27.61 -15.80 -2.17
N ARG A 547 -28.32 -16.07 -3.28
CA ARG A 547 -27.99 -17.19 -4.18
C ARG A 547 -26.62 -17.03 -4.83
N GLU A 548 -26.26 -15.80 -5.19
CA GLU A 548 -24.95 -15.50 -5.77
C GLU A 548 -23.81 -15.75 -4.79
N MET A 549 -23.88 -15.21 -3.57
CA MET A 549 -22.87 -15.40 -2.53
C MET A 549 -22.74 -16.88 -2.14
N GLN A 550 -23.85 -17.64 -2.11
CA GLN A 550 -23.81 -19.08 -1.89
C GLN A 550 -23.03 -19.81 -2.99
N ARG A 551 -23.23 -19.44 -4.27
CA ARG A 551 -22.46 -20.02 -5.37
C ARG A 551 -20.98 -19.66 -5.27
N GLN A 552 -20.67 -18.38 -5.07
CA GLN A 552 -19.28 -17.89 -4.92
C GLN A 552 -18.56 -18.61 -3.79
N TYR A 553 -19.23 -18.80 -2.64
CA TYR A 553 -18.67 -19.56 -1.52
C TYR A 553 -18.41 -21.03 -1.87
N GLN A 554 -19.32 -21.69 -2.58
CA GLN A 554 -19.11 -23.08 -3.02
C GLN A 554 -17.98 -23.21 -4.03
N ASP A 555 -17.85 -22.27 -4.93
CA ASP A 555 -16.77 -22.26 -5.92
C ASP A 555 -15.41 -22.03 -5.26
N GLU A 556 -15.33 -21.10 -4.29
CA GLU A 556 -14.11 -20.87 -3.51
C GLU A 556 -13.73 -22.09 -2.65
N LEU A 557 -14.71 -22.80 -2.07
CA LEU A 557 -14.45 -24.06 -1.37
C LEU A 557 -13.92 -25.18 -2.29
N LYS A 558 -14.37 -25.23 -3.55
CA LYS A 558 -13.87 -26.21 -4.53
C LYS A 558 -12.46 -25.85 -4.97
N GLU A 559 -12.20 -24.58 -5.27
CA GLU A 559 -10.85 -24.09 -5.58
C GLU A 559 -9.91 -24.42 -4.42
N ASN A 560 -10.30 -24.15 -3.17
CA ASN A 560 -9.48 -24.43 -2.00
C ASN A 560 -9.22 -25.93 -1.76
N LYS A 561 -10.16 -26.81 -2.13
CA LYS A 561 -9.99 -28.28 -2.03
C LYS A 561 -9.11 -28.88 -3.14
N GLN A 562 -8.98 -28.18 -4.27
CA GLN A 562 -8.10 -28.59 -5.37
C GLN A 562 -6.64 -28.18 -5.14
N LEU A 563 -6.37 -27.41 -4.08
CA LEU A 563 -5.04 -27.12 -3.61
C LEU A 563 -4.50 -28.31 -2.83
N PRO A 564 -3.32 -28.86 -3.17
CA PRO A 564 -2.67 -29.86 -2.33
C PRO A 564 -2.32 -29.24 -0.97
N SER A 565 -2.63 -30.00 0.08
CA SER A 565 -2.47 -29.66 1.51
C SER A 565 -1.04 -29.38 1.95
#